data_AF-A0A0C9VM39-F1
#
_entry.id   AF-A0A0C9VM39-F1
#
_cell.length_a   1.000
_cell.length_b   1.000
_cell.length_c   1.000
_cell.angle_alpha   90.00
_cell.angle_beta   90.00
_cell.angle_gamma   90.00
#
_symmetry.space_group_name_H-M   'P 1'
#
loop_
_entity.id
_entity.type
_entity.pdbx_description
1 polymer ?
#
loop_
_entity_poly.entity_id
_entity_poly.type
_entity_poly.pdbx_seq_one_letter_code
_entity_poly.pdbx_strand_id
1 'polypeptide(L)'
;KNIPIPPGILTQVIEVLKLKIQAGVYELCQSAYQSKWFCVVKKNGKLRIVHDLQPLNKVSIRDAGQLPSIDNFVEPYAGVLHESGFMYVQVVVW
;
A
#
# COMPACT_ATOMS: atom_id res chain seq x y z
N LYS A 1 11.84 -3.33 15.45
CA LYS A 1 10.85 -4.28 16.01
C LYS A 1 9.56 -4.19 15.21
N ASN A 2 9.07 -5.32 14.72
CA ASN A 2 7.85 -5.38 13.92
C ASN A 2 6.60 -5.43 14.82
N ILE A 3 5.46 -5.01 14.29
CA ILE A 3 4.18 -5.04 15.02
C ILE A 3 3.76 -6.51 15.17
N PRO A 4 3.36 -6.97 16.37
CA PRO A 4 2.97 -8.36 16.59
C PRO A 4 1.71 -8.69 15.78
N ILE A 5 1.74 -9.83 15.08
CA ILE A 5 0.62 -10.31 14.28
C ILE A 5 -0.28 -11.18 15.17
N PRO A 6 -1.61 -10.97 15.18
CA PRO A 6 -2.53 -11.83 15.92
C PRO A 6 -2.45 -13.29 15.44
N PRO A 7 -2.46 -14.28 16.34
CA PRO A 7 -2.26 -15.69 15.97
C PRO A 7 -3.35 -16.23 15.02
N GLY A 8 -4.60 -15.74 15.13
CA GLY A 8 -5.70 -16.18 14.27
C GLY A 8 -5.57 -15.78 12.80
N ILE A 9 -4.72 -14.80 12.47
CA ILE A 9 -4.54 -14.28 11.10
C ILE A 9 -3.23 -14.80 10.49
N LEU A 10 -2.32 -15.34 11.33
CA LEU A 10 -0.95 -15.71 10.97
C LEU A 10 -0.87 -16.65 9.76
N THR A 11 -1.70 -17.69 9.70
CA THR A 11 -1.72 -18.65 8.58
C THR A 11 -2.04 -17.96 7.25
N GLN A 12 -3.06 -17.10 7.24
CA GLN A 12 -3.46 -16.37 6.04
C GLN A 12 -2.39 -15.34 5.62
N VAL A 13 -1.67 -14.73 6.57
CA VAL A 13 -0.53 -13.85 6.27
C VAL A 13 0.59 -14.63 5.58
N ILE A 14 0.92 -15.82 6.06
CA ILE A 14 1.96 -16.67 5.47
C ILE A 14 1.60 -17.06 4.04
N GLU A 15 0.34 -17.42 3.78
CA GLU A 15 -0.15 -17.73 2.44
C GLU A 15 -0.02 -16.52 1.50
N VAL A 16 -0.44 -15.32 1.95
CA VAL A 16 -0.31 -14.09 1.16
C VAL A 16 1.15 -13.75 0.87
N LEU A 17 2.06 -13.96 1.83
CA LEU A 17 3.50 -13.75 1.63
C LEU A 17 4.06 -14.72 0.59
N LYS A 18 3.73 -16.01 0.66
CA LYS A 18 4.15 -17.02 -0.33
C LYS A 18 3.65 -16.67 -1.73
N LEU A 19 2.39 -16.27 -1.85
CA LEU A 19 1.80 -15.85 -3.13
C LEU A 19 2.52 -14.62 -3.70
N LYS A 20 2.90 -13.65 -2.86
CA LYS A 20 3.64 -12.46 -3.31
C LYS A 20 5.07 -12.75 -3.73
N ILE A 21 5.73 -13.72 -3.08
CA ILE A 21 7.05 -14.21 -3.51
C ILE A 21 6.93 -14.94 -4.85
N GLN A 22 5.94 -15.83 -5.00
CA GLN A 22 5.68 -16.52 -6.27
C GLN A 22 5.33 -15.57 -7.42
N ALA A 23 4.60 -14.49 -7.11
CA ALA A 23 4.28 -13.43 -8.07
C ALA A 23 5.49 -12.53 -8.41
N GLY A 24 6.66 -12.73 -7.81
CA GLY A 24 7.86 -11.91 -8.01
C GLY A 24 7.77 -10.50 -7.41
N VAL A 25 6.76 -10.22 -6.59
CA VAL A 25 6.59 -8.91 -5.92
C VAL A 25 7.53 -8.78 -4.73
N TYR A 26 7.90 -9.89 -4.09
CA TYR A 26 8.85 -9.92 -2.99
C TYR A 26 10.01 -10.85 -3.30
N GLU A 27 11.20 -10.38 -2.94
CA GLU A 27 12.44 -11.13 -2.98
C GLU A 27 13.05 -11.21 -1.58
N LEU A 28 13.82 -12.27 -1.32
CA LEU A 28 14.60 -12.38 -0.09
C LEU A 28 15.76 -11.38 -0.14
N CYS A 29 15.83 -10.51 0.87
CA CYS A 29 16.87 -9.49 0.96
C CYS A 29 17.60 -9.59 2.31
N GLN A 30 18.91 -9.35 2.29
CA GLN A 30 19.76 -9.20 3.48
C GLN A 30 20.13 -7.73 3.67
N SER A 31 19.12 -6.87 3.77
CA SER A 31 19.31 -5.44 3.99
C SER A 31 19.52 -5.13 5.47
N ALA A 32 20.37 -4.14 5.75
CA ALA A 32 20.48 -3.52 7.08
C ALA A 32 19.25 -2.67 7.44
N TYR A 33 18.40 -2.37 6.45
CA TYR A 33 17.17 -1.59 6.61
C TYR A 33 15.94 -2.49 6.49
N GLN A 34 15.01 -2.32 7.42
CA GLN A 34 13.73 -3.01 7.41
C GLN A 34 12.60 -2.03 7.79
N SER A 35 11.65 -1.85 6.88
CA SER A 35 10.40 -1.16 7.18
C SER A 35 9.51 -2.03 8.06
N LYS A 36 8.84 -1.40 9.03
CA LYS A 36 7.81 -2.10 9.81
C LYS A 36 6.64 -2.41 8.89
N TRP A 37 5.91 -3.48 9.17
CA TRP A 37 4.69 -3.80 8.42
C TRP A 37 3.64 -4.45 9.31
N PHE A 38 2.40 -4.34 8.88
CA PHE A 38 1.25 -4.94 9.56
C PHE A 38 0.20 -5.38 8.53
N CYS A 39 -0.77 -6.16 9.00
CA CYS A 39 -1.86 -6.68 8.17
C CYS A 39 -3.17 -5.97 8.51
N VAL A 40 -3.93 -5.62 7.47
CA VAL A 40 -5.28 -5.06 7.59
C VAL A 40 -6.25 -5.97 6.85
N VAL A 41 -7.34 -6.34 7.51
CA VAL A 41 -8.48 -7.02 6.89
C VAL A 41 -9.37 -5.95 6.24
N LYS A 42 -9.56 -5.99 4.92
CA LYS A 42 -10.54 -5.12 4.25
C LYS A 42 -11.97 -5.61 4.52
N LYS A 43 -12.96 -4.74 4.30
CA LYS A 43 -14.40 -5.09 4.37
C LYS A 43 -14.77 -6.33 3.55
N ASN A 44 -14.03 -6.58 2.48
CA ASN A 44 -14.19 -7.69 1.55
C ASN A 44 -13.60 -9.02 2.09
N GLY A 45 -13.15 -9.07 3.34
CA GLY A 45 -12.51 -10.23 3.97
C GLY A 45 -11.06 -10.48 3.54
N LYS A 46 -10.57 -9.79 2.51
CA LYS A 46 -9.20 -9.95 2.02
C LYS A 46 -8.17 -9.26 2.92
N LEU A 47 -7.05 -9.93 3.16
CA LEU A 47 -5.90 -9.36 3.83
C LEU A 47 -5.07 -8.48 2.91
N ARG A 48 -4.61 -7.35 3.45
CA ARG A 48 -3.65 -6.48 2.82
C ARG A 48 -2.47 -6.26 3.75
N ILE A 49 -1.27 -6.55 3.25
CA ILE A 49 -0.01 -6.21 3.91
C ILE A 49 0.24 -4.73 3.65
N VAL A 50 0.48 -3.97 4.72
CA VAL A 50 0.78 -2.54 4.68
C VAL A 50 2.16 -2.34 5.30
N HIS A 51 3.04 -1.69 4.55
CA HIS A 51 4.35 -1.26 5.03
C HIS A 51 4.22 0.12 5.65
N ASP A 52 4.74 0.28 6.86
CA ASP A 52 4.89 1.57 7.53
C ASP A 52 6.13 2.26 6.97
N LEU A 53 5.91 3.03 5.90
CA LEU A 53 6.91 3.83 5.23
C LEU A 53 7.04 5.24 5.83
N GLN A 54 6.32 5.57 6.91
CA GLN A 54 6.44 6.90 7.54
C GLN A 54 7.89 7.26 7.93
N PRO A 55 8.71 6.33 8.46
CA PRO A 55 10.12 6.62 8.75
C PRO A 55 10.95 6.85 7.48
N LEU A 56 10.66 6.10 6.41
CA LEU A 56 11.35 6.23 5.13
C LEU A 56 11.00 7.56 4.46
N ASN A 57 9.72 7.92 4.46
CA ASN A 57 9.20 9.17 3.90
C ASN A 57 9.74 10.43 4.60
N LYS A 58 10.26 10.29 5.83
CA LYS A 58 10.90 11.39 6.57
C LYS A 58 12.31 11.68 6.06
N VAL A 59 13.03 10.66 5.58
CA VAL A 59 14.42 10.80 5.11
C VAL A 59 14.52 10.92 3.59
N SER A 60 13.49 10.48 2.86
CA SER A 60 13.41 10.61 1.41
C SER A 60 13.26 12.08 1.01
N ILE A 61 14.04 12.50 0.01
CA ILE A 61 13.86 13.80 -0.65
C ILE A 61 12.47 13.80 -1.29
N ARG A 62 11.68 14.84 -1.00
CA ARG A 62 10.34 14.99 -1.55
C ARG A 62 10.46 15.51 -2.98
N ASP A 63 10.22 14.65 -3.94
CA ASP A 63 9.97 15.08 -5.31
C ASP A 63 8.48 15.40 -5.45
N ALA A 64 8.13 16.67 -5.21
CA ALA A 64 6.77 17.17 -5.34
C ALA A 64 6.56 17.66 -6.77
N GLY A 65 6.34 16.73 -7.70
CA GLY A 65 5.69 17.07 -8.96
C GLY A 65 4.38 17.80 -8.65
N GLN A 66 4.15 18.95 -9.28
CA GLN A 66 2.97 19.75 -9.01
C GLN A 66 1.71 18.91 -9.27
N LEU A 67 0.89 18.73 -8.23
CA LEU A 67 -0.38 18.03 -8.39
C LEU A 67 -1.24 18.82 -9.39
N PRO A 68 -1.81 18.16 -10.42
CA PRO A 68 -2.72 18.84 -11.33
C PRO A 68 -3.91 19.38 -10.54
N SER A 69 -4.41 20.56 -10.94
CA SER A 69 -5.61 21.14 -10.36
C SER A 69 -6.74 20.10 -10.41
N ILE A 70 -7.42 19.91 -9.28
CA ILE A 70 -8.51 18.93 -9.14
C ILE A 70 -9.59 19.22 -10.18
N ASP A 71 -9.89 20.50 -10.43
CA ASP A 71 -10.89 20.91 -11.41
C ASP A 71 -10.51 20.49 -12.82
N ASN A 72 -9.25 20.72 -13.24
CA ASN A 72 -8.73 20.29 -14.54
C ASN A 72 -8.68 18.76 -14.69
N PHE A 73 -8.52 18.03 -13.59
CA PHE A 73 -8.50 16.57 -13.59
C PHE A 73 -9.92 15.98 -13.68
N VAL A 74 -10.91 16.61 -13.05
CA VAL A 74 -12.29 16.10 -12.95
C VAL A 74 -13.17 16.52 -14.13
N GLU A 75 -12.92 17.68 -14.72
CA GLU A 75 -13.65 18.21 -15.88
C GLU A 75 -13.82 17.21 -17.05
N PRO A 76 -12.81 16.43 -17.48
CA PRO A 76 -12.99 15.42 -18.53
C PRO A 76 -13.83 14.21 -18.12
N TYR A 77 -14.12 14.00 -16.83
CA TYR A 77 -14.91 12.87 -16.31
C TYR A 77 -16.33 13.27 -15.88
N ALA A 78 -16.68 14.56 -15.90
CA ALA A 78 -17.95 15.09 -15.42
C ALA A 78 -19.20 14.65 -16.22
N GLY A 79 -19.03 13.90 -17.32
CA GLY A 79 -20.12 13.40 -18.18
C GLY A 79 -20.41 11.89 -18.06
N VAL A 80 -19.65 11.13 -17.27
CA VAL A 80 -19.85 9.67 -17.14
C VAL A 80 -20.38 9.35 -15.76
N LEU A 81 -21.68 9.04 -15.68
CA LEU A 81 -22.31 8.44 -14.50
C LEU A 81 -21.64 7.09 -14.24
N HIS A 82 -20.58 7.06 -13.44
CA HIS A 82 -20.08 5.84 -12.85
C HIS A 82 -19.97 5.99 -11.35
N GLU A 83 -20.75 5.14 -10.72
CA GLU A 83 -20.92 4.83 -9.31
C GLU A 83 -19.59 4.96 -8.55
N SER A 84 -19.62 5.84 -7.56
CA SER A 84 -18.58 6.19 -6.60
C SER A 84 -17.59 5.07 -6.26
N GLY A 85 -16.47 5.05 -6.96
CA GLY A 85 -15.21 4.52 -6.47
C GLY A 85 -14.39 5.66 -5.89
N PHE A 86 -14.44 5.86 -4.56
CA PHE A 86 -13.44 6.68 -3.87
C PHE A 86 -12.06 6.05 -4.09
N MET A 87 -11.40 6.45 -5.17
CA MET A 87 -10.01 6.11 -5.42
C MET A 87 -9.20 6.99 -4.50
N TYR A 88 -8.99 6.52 -3.26
CA TYR A 88 -7.84 6.97 -2.50
C TYR A 88 -6.63 6.69 -3.39
N VAL A 89 -6.12 7.73 -4.02
CA VAL A 89 -4.81 7.74 -4.64
C VAL A 89 -3.86 7.38 -3.52
N GLN A 90 -3.53 6.10 -3.43
CA GLN A 90 -2.44 5.68 -2.59
C GLN A 90 -1.20 6.22 -3.32
N VAL A 91 -0.78 7.41 -2.91
CA VAL A 91 0.53 7.97 -3.20
C VAL A 91 1.53 6.95 -2.68
N VAL A 92 1.87 5.97 -3.51
CA VAL A 92 3.08 5.16 -3.39
C VAL A 92 4.15 6.02 -4.04
N VAL A 93 4.64 6.99 -3.27
CA VAL A 93 5.98 7.50 -3.46
C VAL A 93 6.84 6.57 -2.61
N TRP A 94 7.52 5.67 -3.33
CA TRP A 94 8.60 4.74 -2.94
C TRP A 94 8.51 4.05 -1.57
#